data_AF-A0A1G9VI64-F1
#
_entry.id   AF-A0A1G9VI64-F1
#
_cell.length_a   1.000
_cell.length_b   1.000
_cell.length_c   1.000
_cell.angle_alpha   90.00
_cell.angle_beta   90.00
_cell.angle_gamma   90.00
#
_symmetry.space_group_name_H-M   'P 1'
#
loop_
_entity.id
_entity.type
_entity.pdbx_description
1 polymer ?
#
loop_
_entity_poly.entity_id
_entity_poly.type
_entity_poly.pdbx_seq_one_letter_code
_entity_poly.pdbx_strand_id
1 'polypeptide(L)'
;MDTGAGDPAGVSPEGAASGGADGGPGGEPHAVRAYVSVELLAGTGEAEQRAVPDPATVLELSVDLARARTALRATAGPAEPGGRTVLDEHFVVGADGGHEPRWLDLADVLYASRPRTQEAAVAWLRTIAARHGSCRIAVAPLHGGGSAVLDPEKGHVAVLPVAAPGRQWLLASCLLGWLTAGGTLQELSGARLTCR
;
A
#
# COMPACT_ATOMS: atom_id res chain seq x y z
N MET A 1 63.40 -12.13 -32.91
CA MET A 1 62.51 -13.21 -33.39
C MET A 1 61.22 -13.04 -32.60
N ASP A 2 60.36 -12.06 -32.86
CA ASP A 2 59.70 -11.66 -34.11
C ASP A 2 58.88 -12.79 -34.75
N THR A 3 57.57 -12.76 -34.47
CA THR A 3 56.39 -13.10 -35.29
C THR A 3 55.18 -12.69 -34.42
N GLY A 4 54.43 -11.63 -34.71
CA GLY A 4 53.53 -11.52 -35.86
C GLY A 4 52.14 -12.04 -35.45
N ALA A 5 51.22 -11.17 -35.03
CA ALA A 5 50.13 -10.62 -35.86
C ALA A 5 48.89 -11.54 -35.94
N GLY A 6 47.71 -10.99 -35.66
CA GLY A 6 46.45 -11.64 -36.01
C GLY A 6 45.26 -11.24 -35.13
N ASP A 7 44.74 -10.03 -35.35
CA ASP A 7 43.37 -9.65 -34.99
C ASP A 7 42.51 -9.83 -36.26
N PRO A 8 41.35 -10.50 -36.17
CA PRO A 8 40.23 -10.05 -36.99
C PRO A 8 38.88 -10.09 -36.26
N ALA A 9 38.11 -9.00 -36.48
CA ALA A 9 36.67 -8.93 -36.67
C ALA A 9 35.79 -9.83 -35.77
N GLY A 10 34.97 -9.29 -34.86
CA GLY A 10 33.82 -8.46 -35.24
C GLY A 10 32.61 -9.35 -35.54
N VAL A 11 31.77 -9.63 -34.53
CA VAL A 11 30.34 -9.95 -34.69
C VAL A 11 29.61 -9.53 -33.41
N SER A 12 28.78 -8.49 -33.51
CA SER A 12 27.68 -8.23 -32.58
C SER A 12 26.61 -9.32 -32.70
N PRO A 13 26.00 -9.76 -31.60
CA PRO A 13 24.65 -10.29 -31.67
C PRO A 13 23.66 -9.21 -31.20
N GLU A 14 23.05 -8.52 -32.16
CA GLU A 14 21.63 -8.17 -32.03
C GLU A 14 20.84 -9.49 -32.03
N GLY A 15 20.16 -9.75 -30.92
CA GLY A 15 19.36 -10.94 -30.71
C GLY A 15 18.09 -10.57 -29.96
N ALA A 16 17.09 -10.21 -30.76
CA ALA A 16 15.67 -10.04 -30.51
C ALA A 16 15.08 -10.48 -29.15
N ALA A 17 14.16 -9.63 -28.70
CA ALA A 17 13.07 -9.90 -27.80
C ALA A 17 12.40 -11.28 -27.99
N SER A 18 11.97 -11.90 -26.89
CA SER A 18 10.57 -12.29 -26.64
C SER A 18 10.47 -13.38 -25.57
N GLY A 19 9.40 -13.31 -24.78
CA GLY A 19 8.81 -14.50 -24.16
C GLY A 19 9.19 -14.73 -22.70
N GLY A 20 8.24 -14.46 -21.81
CA GLY A 20 8.33 -14.90 -20.42
C GLY A 20 7.45 -14.17 -19.42
N ALA A 21 6.30 -13.62 -19.85
CA ALA A 21 5.21 -13.33 -18.93
C ALA A 21 4.60 -14.69 -18.51
N ASP A 22 5.15 -15.28 -17.45
CA ASP A 22 4.49 -16.40 -16.78
C ASP A 22 3.49 -15.82 -15.77
N GLY A 23 2.41 -15.26 -16.33
CA GLY A 23 1.24 -14.80 -15.60
C GLY A 23 0.29 -15.96 -15.36
N GLY A 24 0.57 -16.76 -14.33
CA GLY A 24 -0.41 -17.72 -13.82
C GLY A 24 -1.59 -17.01 -13.16
N PRO A 25 -2.85 -17.40 -13.43
CA PRO A 25 -4.01 -16.83 -12.75
C PRO A 25 -4.14 -17.48 -11.36
N GLY A 26 -3.75 -16.77 -10.31
CA GLY A 26 -3.99 -17.21 -8.93
C GLY A 26 -2.88 -16.93 -7.92
N GLY A 27 -1.77 -16.30 -8.32
CA GLY A 27 -0.82 -15.73 -7.36
C GLY A 27 -1.37 -14.41 -6.84
N GLU A 28 -1.78 -14.35 -5.57
CA GLU A 28 -1.93 -13.05 -4.89
C GLU A 28 -0.65 -12.25 -5.17
N PRO A 29 -0.73 -10.96 -5.52
CA PRO A 29 0.46 -10.15 -5.70
C PRO A 29 1.15 -10.00 -4.33
N HIS A 30 2.05 -10.93 -4.03
CA HIS A 30 2.80 -11.01 -2.77
C HIS A 30 3.84 -9.89 -2.64
N ALA A 31 3.87 -8.94 -3.57
CA ALA A 31 4.81 -7.84 -3.64
C ALA A 31 4.15 -6.63 -4.34
N VAL A 32 3.18 -5.96 -3.71
CA VAL A 32 2.68 -4.71 -4.28
C VAL A 32 3.68 -3.61 -3.96
N ARG A 33 4.66 -3.40 -4.86
CA ARG A 33 5.48 -2.18 -4.94
C ARG A 33 4.67 -1.15 -5.70
N ALA A 34 3.73 -0.51 -5.03
CA ALA A 34 2.89 0.48 -5.67
C ALA A 34 3.13 1.85 -5.06
N TYR A 35 3.21 2.85 -5.94
CA TYR A 35 2.78 4.19 -5.60
C TYR A 35 1.28 4.11 -5.33
N VAL A 36 0.85 4.70 -4.24
CA VAL A 36 -0.58 4.81 -3.93
C VAL A 36 -0.91 6.26 -3.72
N SER A 37 -1.84 6.76 -4.52
CA SER A 37 -2.42 8.09 -4.32
C SER A 37 -3.64 7.98 -3.42
N VAL A 38 -3.77 8.91 -2.46
CA VAL A 38 -4.97 9.03 -1.63
C VAL A 38 -5.66 10.36 -1.86
N GLU A 39 -6.98 10.32 -2.07
CA GLU A 39 -7.78 11.50 -2.40
C GLU A 39 -8.94 11.67 -1.42
N LEU A 40 -9.26 12.91 -1.06
CA LEU A 40 -10.46 13.25 -0.31
C LEU A 40 -11.63 13.46 -1.29
N LEU A 41 -12.70 12.68 -1.15
CA LEU A 41 -13.92 12.86 -1.94
C LEU A 41 -14.81 13.91 -1.28
N ALA A 42 -15.01 15.07 -1.92
CA ALA A 42 -15.92 16.10 -1.44
C ALA A 42 -17.38 15.60 -1.50
N GLY A 43 -18.13 15.82 -0.42
CA GLY A 43 -19.55 15.49 -0.35
C GLY A 43 -20.35 16.23 -1.43
N THR A 44 -21.18 15.47 -2.14
CA THR A 44 -22.16 15.96 -3.15
C THR A 44 -21.56 16.74 -4.33
N GLY A 45 -20.73 16.07 -5.14
CA GLY A 45 -20.55 16.42 -6.55
C GLY A 45 -20.86 15.20 -7.38
N GLU A 46 -21.68 15.35 -8.43
CA GLU A 46 -22.05 14.28 -9.34
C GLU A 46 -20.81 13.48 -9.76
N ALA A 47 -20.89 12.16 -9.58
CA ALA A 47 -19.86 11.24 -10.01
C ALA A 47 -19.74 11.35 -11.53
N GLU A 48 -18.77 12.13 -11.99
CA GLU A 48 -18.38 12.14 -13.38
C GLU A 48 -18.08 10.69 -13.76
N GLN A 49 -18.84 10.17 -14.72
CA GLN A 49 -18.83 8.77 -15.16
C GLN A 49 -17.46 8.46 -15.77
N ARG A 50 -16.50 8.14 -14.92
CA ARG A 50 -15.17 7.70 -15.31
C ARG A 50 -15.17 6.19 -15.51
N ALA A 51 -14.23 5.75 -16.36
CA ALA A 51 -13.92 4.34 -16.54
C ALA A 51 -13.84 3.66 -15.17
N VAL A 52 -14.59 2.57 -15.01
CA VAL A 52 -14.61 1.80 -13.77
C VAL A 52 -13.19 1.31 -13.53
N PRO A 53 -12.47 1.84 -12.53
CA PRO A 53 -11.13 1.37 -12.24
C PRO A 53 -11.21 -0.10 -11.82
N ASP A 54 -10.16 -0.87 -12.12
CA ASP A 54 -10.08 -2.25 -11.66
C ASP A 54 -10.22 -2.28 -10.12
N PRO A 55 -11.24 -2.96 -9.56
CA PRO A 55 -11.47 -3.02 -8.12
C PRO A 55 -10.30 -3.65 -7.34
N ALA A 56 -9.39 -4.38 -8.01
CA ALA A 56 -8.16 -4.88 -7.41
C ALA A 56 -7.14 -3.75 -7.12
N THR A 57 -7.26 -2.62 -7.80
CA THR A 57 -6.31 -1.48 -7.72
C THR A 57 -6.84 -0.27 -6.97
N VAL A 58 -8.13 -0.29 -6.58
CA VAL A 58 -8.77 0.83 -5.91
C VAL A 58 -9.50 0.35 -4.65
N LEU A 59 -9.44 1.17 -3.61
CA LEU A 59 -10.24 1.01 -2.41
C LEU A 59 -10.74 2.37 -1.95
N GLU A 60 -12.04 2.48 -1.73
CA GLU A 60 -12.64 3.63 -1.09
C GLU A 60 -12.95 3.31 0.37
N LEU A 61 -12.39 4.08 1.29
CA LEU A 61 -12.69 4.04 2.72
C LEU A 61 -13.63 5.20 3.06
N SER A 62 -14.87 4.90 3.43
CA SER A 62 -15.75 5.87 4.07
C SER A 62 -15.61 5.80 5.59
N VAL A 63 -15.44 6.96 6.21
CA VAL A 63 -15.38 7.20 7.65
C VAL A 63 -16.58 8.04 8.04
N ASP A 64 -17.55 7.44 8.75
CA ASP A 64 -18.67 8.17 9.32
C ASP A 64 -18.35 8.52 10.79
N LEU A 65 -18.14 9.80 11.06
CA LEU A 65 -18.05 10.38 12.40
C LEU A 65 -19.38 11.01 12.79
N ALA A 66 -19.56 11.30 14.08
CA ALA A 66 -20.82 11.82 14.62
C ALA A 66 -21.34 13.12 13.95
N ARG A 67 -20.47 13.89 13.29
CA ARG A 67 -20.81 15.19 12.67
C ARG A 67 -20.45 15.31 11.19
N ALA A 68 -19.77 14.32 10.62
CA ALA A 68 -19.25 14.40 9.27
C ALA A 68 -19.01 13.01 8.69
N ARG A 69 -19.13 12.92 7.37
CA ARG A 69 -18.68 11.77 6.59
C ARG A 69 -17.50 12.21 5.73
N THR A 70 -16.41 11.46 5.82
CA THR A 70 -15.21 11.64 5.02
C THR A 70 -15.04 10.39 4.16
N ALA A 71 -14.72 10.53 2.89
CA ALA A 71 -14.36 9.40 2.05
C ALA A 71 -12.96 9.61 1.47
N LEU A 72 -12.13 8.58 1.62
CA LEU A 72 -10.76 8.52 1.13
C LEU A 72 -10.70 7.45 0.06
N ARG A 73 -10.01 7.74 -1.05
CA ARG A 73 -9.79 6.76 -2.11
C ARG A 73 -8.31 6.50 -2.29
N ALA A 74 -7.88 5.26 -2.09
CA ALA A 74 -6.55 4.79 -2.44
C ALA A 74 -6.58 4.15 -3.83
N THR A 75 -5.62 4.50 -4.68
CA THR A 75 -5.46 3.91 -6.03
C THR A 75 -4.01 3.47 -6.23
N ALA A 76 -3.77 2.22 -6.64
CA ALA A 76 -2.44 1.77 -7.08
C ALA A 76 -2.03 2.43 -8.39
N GLY A 77 -0.76 2.78 -8.46
CA GLY A 77 -0.15 3.44 -9.60
C GLY A 77 0.14 4.91 -9.29
N PRO A 78 0.84 5.58 -10.22
CA PRO A 78 1.16 7.00 -10.09
C PRO A 78 -0.13 7.82 -9.95
N ALA A 79 -0.05 8.93 -9.20
CA ALA A 79 -1.14 9.87 -9.16
C ALA A 79 -1.43 10.43 -10.56
N GLU A 80 -2.67 10.27 -11.03
CA GLU A 80 -3.17 10.97 -12.22
C GLU A 80 -4.09 12.10 -11.76
N PRO A 81 -3.60 13.34 -11.61
CA PRO A 81 -4.29 14.37 -10.83
C PRO A 81 -5.51 14.97 -11.55
N GLY A 82 -6.10 14.32 -12.56
CA GLY A 82 -7.13 14.83 -13.48
C GLY A 82 -8.33 15.51 -12.80
N GLY A 83 -8.12 16.74 -12.31
CA GLY A 83 -9.03 17.52 -11.48
C GLY A 83 -9.09 17.15 -9.99
N ARG A 84 -8.19 16.31 -9.45
CA ARG A 84 -8.32 15.74 -8.09
C ARG A 84 -7.26 16.30 -7.13
N THR A 85 -7.63 16.48 -5.87
CA THR A 85 -6.68 16.84 -4.80
C THR A 85 -6.05 15.57 -4.26
N VAL A 86 -4.80 15.33 -4.62
CA VAL A 86 -3.98 14.24 -4.10
C VAL A 86 -3.43 14.66 -2.75
N LEU A 87 -3.72 13.89 -1.70
CA LEU A 87 -3.28 14.15 -0.33
C LEU A 87 -1.86 13.65 -0.08
N ASP A 88 -1.53 12.48 -0.63
CA ASP A 88 -0.28 11.78 -0.40
C ASP A 88 0.02 10.86 -1.59
N GLU A 89 1.31 10.67 -1.87
CA GLU A 89 1.83 9.63 -2.74
C GLU A 89 2.96 8.93 -1.98
N HIS A 90 2.85 7.62 -1.81
CA HIS A 90 3.74 6.87 -0.91
C HIS A 90 4.05 5.47 -1.41
N PHE A 91 5.11 4.89 -0.87
CA PHE A 91 5.57 3.55 -1.20
C PHE A 91 5.08 2.51 -0.18
N VAL A 92 4.39 1.48 -0.65
CA VAL A 92 3.83 0.40 0.19
C VAL A 92 4.60 -0.90 -0.02
N VAL A 93 4.85 -1.66 1.05
CA VAL A 93 5.51 -2.98 0.98
C VAL A 93 4.88 -3.99 1.95
N GLY A 94 4.70 -5.23 1.48
CA GLY A 94 4.23 -6.35 2.28
C GLY A 94 5.36 -6.99 3.10
N ALA A 95 5.37 -6.81 4.41
CA ALA A 95 6.47 -7.27 5.26
C ALA A 95 6.43 -8.78 5.61
N ASP A 96 5.39 -9.50 5.19
CA ASP A 96 5.32 -10.96 5.29
C ASP A 96 5.99 -11.68 4.09
N GLY A 97 6.27 -10.95 3.00
CA GLY A 97 6.94 -11.48 1.83
C GLY A 97 8.47 -11.54 2.00
N GLY A 98 9.12 -12.45 1.28
CA GLY A 98 10.59 -12.55 1.21
C GLY A 98 11.23 -11.42 0.40
N HIS A 99 10.91 -10.16 0.69
CA HIS A 99 11.47 -9.02 -0.01
C HIS A 99 12.90 -8.74 0.40
N GLU A 100 13.68 -8.16 -0.51
CA GLU A 100 15.01 -7.65 -0.17
C GLU A 100 14.88 -6.57 0.92
N PRO A 101 15.71 -6.60 1.98
CA PRO A 101 15.59 -5.71 3.12
C PRO A 101 15.50 -4.22 2.76
N ARG A 102 16.23 -3.79 1.72
CA ARG A 102 16.25 -2.40 1.24
C ARG A 102 14.86 -1.83 0.91
N TRP A 103 13.90 -2.66 0.49
CA TRP A 103 12.57 -2.18 0.15
C TRP A 103 11.75 -1.87 1.39
N LEU A 104 11.94 -2.65 2.46
CA LEU A 104 11.28 -2.42 3.74
C LEU A 104 11.80 -1.13 4.38
N ASP A 105 13.09 -0.84 4.22
CA ASP A 105 13.72 0.39 4.73
C ASP A 105 13.25 1.67 4.03
N LEU A 106 12.73 1.55 2.80
CA LEU A 106 12.22 2.67 2.00
C LEU A 106 10.69 2.80 2.05
N ALA A 107 9.99 1.88 2.69
CA ALA A 107 8.53 1.86 2.69
C ALA A 107 7.97 2.89 3.68
N ASP A 108 7.06 3.74 3.18
CA ASP A 108 6.20 4.58 4.01
C ASP A 108 5.14 3.73 4.72
N VAL A 109 4.64 2.69 4.05
CA VAL A 109 3.60 1.81 4.56
C VAL A 109 4.09 0.38 4.60
N LEU A 110 4.06 -0.23 5.79
CA LEU A 110 4.36 -1.65 5.98
C LEU A 110 3.10 -2.41 6.37
N TYR A 111 2.74 -3.44 5.61
CA TYR A 111 1.57 -4.25 5.95
C TYR A 111 1.90 -5.74 6.07
N ALA A 112 1.18 -6.39 6.95
CA ALA A 112 1.15 -7.84 7.07
C ALA A 112 0.07 -8.41 6.14
N SER A 113 0.39 -9.47 5.40
CA SER A 113 -0.59 -10.15 4.54
C SER A 113 -1.39 -11.19 5.33
N ARG A 114 -0.79 -11.78 6.36
CA ARG A 114 -1.40 -12.88 7.13
C ARG A 114 -2.10 -12.39 8.40
N PRO A 115 -3.34 -12.87 8.68
CA PRO A 115 -4.00 -12.61 9.95
C PRO A 115 -3.17 -13.05 11.16
N ARG A 116 -3.27 -12.30 12.25
CA ARG A 116 -2.56 -12.56 13.52
C ARG A 116 -3.53 -12.46 14.71
N THR A 117 -3.17 -13.03 15.85
CA THR A 117 -3.85 -12.68 17.10
C THR A 117 -3.56 -11.22 17.43
N GLN A 118 -4.42 -10.56 18.20
CA GLN A 118 -4.23 -9.14 18.53
C GLN A 118 -2.87 -8.88 19.19
N GLU A 119 -2.48 -9.72 20.16
CA GLU A 119 -1.17 -9.60 20.82
C GLU A 119 0.00 -9.76 19.84
N ALA A 120 -0.04 -10.79 18.99
CA ALA A 120 1.00 -11.02 17.99
C ALA A 120 1.05 -9.90 16.93
N ALA A 121 -0.11 -9.33 16.56
CA ALA A 121 -0.19 -8.20 15.66
C ALA A 121 0.47 -6.96 16.27
N VAL A 122 0.16 -6.63 17.52
CA VAL A 122 0.76 -5.48 18.24
C VAL A 122 2.28 -5.65 18.36
N ALA A 123 2.75 -6.84 18.76
CA ALA A 123 4.18 -7.13 18.87
C ALA A 123 4.89 -7.00 17.50
N TRP A 124 4.26 -7.54 16.45
CA TRP A 124 4.77 -7.45 15.09
C TRP A 124 4.85 -5.99 14.61
N LEU A 125 3.78 -5.21 14.80
CA LEU A 125 3.71 -3.80 14.42
C LEU A 125 4.83 -2.98 15.06
N ARG A 126 5.03 -3.13 16.37
CA ARG A 126 6.11 -2.43 17.09
C ARG A 126 7.49 -2.83 16.59
N THR A 127 7.69 -4.12 16.35
CA THR A 127 8.98 -4.65 15.86
C THR A 127 9.30 -4.12 14.46
N ILE A 128 8.32 -4.17 13.54
CA ILE A 128 8.54 -3.80 12.15
C ILE A 128 8.75 -2.28 12.01
N ALA A 129 7.98 -1.46 12.72
CA ALA A 129 8.16 -0.01 12.69
C ALA A 129 9.48 0.43 13.36
N ALA A 130 9.89 -0.22 14.46
CA ALA A 130 11.17 0.09 15.10
C ALA A 130 12.38 -0.27 14.23
N ARG A 131 12.24 -1.26 13.34
CA ARG A 131 13.31 -1.71 12.44
C ARG A 131 13.45 -0.84 11.20
N HIS A 132 12.36 -0.25 10.72
CA HIS A 132 12.30 0.45 9.43
C HIS A 132 11.88 1.91 9.64
N GLY A 133 12.86 2.80 9.76
CA GLY A 133 12.66 4.19 10.19
C GLY A 133 11.86 5.09 9.22
N SER A 134 11.68 4.67 7.97
CA SER A 134 10.84 5.38 6.99
C SER A 134 9.35 5.05 7.12
N CYS A 135 8.99 4.03 7.92
CA CYS A 135 7.61 3.60 8.11
C CYS A 135 6.78 4.68 8.82
N ARG A 136 5.78 5.21 8.12
CA ARG A 136 4.81 6.20 8.61
C ARG A 136 3.54 5.55 9.15
N ILE A 137 3.22 4.33 8.69
CA ILE A 137 2.12 3.55 9.23
C ILE A 137 2.40 2.05 9.03
N ALA A 138 2.02 1.24 10.01
CA ALA A 138 2.04 -0.21 9.88
C ALA A 138 0.67 -0.82 10.14
N VAL A 139 0.29 -1.85 9.37
CA VAL A 139 -1.03 -2.49 9.47
C VAL A 139 -0.92 -4.01 9.48
N ALA A 140 -1.68 -4.68 10.36
CA ALA A 140 -1.76 -6.13 10.42
C ALA A 140 -3.23 -6.60 10.54
N PRO A 141 -3.70 -7.49 9.65
CA PRO A 141 -5.04 -8.07 9.79
C PRO A 141 -5.13 -8.97 11.03
N LEU A 142 -6.31 -9.05 11.63
CA LEU A 142 -6.57 -9.85 12.83
C LEU A 142 -7.38 -11.11 12.50
N HIS A 143 -7.14 -12.21 13.21
CA HIS A 143 -7.90 -13.47 13.05
C HIS A 143 -9.41 -13.32 13.29
N GLY A 144 -9.82 -12.39 14.17
CA GLY A 144 -11.22 -12.10 14.48
C GLY A 144 -11.89 -11.14 13.49
N GLY A 145 -11.23 -10.80 12.39
CA GLY A 145 -11.61 -9.68 11.52
C GLY A 145 -11.08 -8.35 12.05
N GLY A 146 -11.15 -7.33 11.19
CA GLY A 146 -10.54 -6.03 11.48
C GLY A 146 -9.03 -6.01 11.28
N SER A 147 -8.42 -4.89 11.70
CA SER A 147 -6.98 -4.64 11.53
C SER A 147 -6.41 -3.95 12.76
N ALA A 148 -5.22 -4.36 13.19
CA ALA A 148 -4.39 -3.57 14.09
C ALA A 148 -3.54 -2.59 13.26
N VAL A 149 -3.45 -1.35 13.72
CA VAL A 149 -2.80 -0.25 13.01
C VAL A 149 -1.89 0.48 13.99
N LEU A 150 -0.64 0.68 13.61
CA LEU A 150 0.33 1.48 14.36
C LEU A 150 0.62 2.77 13.60
N ASP A 151 0.48 3.89 14.30
CA ASP A 151 1.09 5.18 13.97
C ASP A 151 2.43 5.27 14.73
N PRO A 152 3.58 5.12 14.05
CA PRO A 152 4.89 5.16 14.69
C PRO A 152 5.23 6.54 15.25
N GLU A 153 4.74 7.63 14.63
CA GLU A 153 5.00 9.00 15.09
C GLU A 153 4.39 9.24 16.47
N LYS A 154 3.16 8.74 16.69
CA LYS A 154 2.47 8.84 17.98
C LYS A 154 2.72 7.65 18.91
N GLY A 155 3.37 6.59 18.42
CA GLY A 155 3.56 5.33 19.15
C GLY A 155 2.25 4.62 19.52
N HIS A 156 1.15 4.97 18.86
CA HIS A 156 -0.19 4.52 19.21
C HIS A 156 -0.64 3.36 18.32
N VAL A 157 -1.15 2.30 18.96
CA VAL A 157 -1.77 1.17 18.26
C VAL A 157 -3.29 1.20 18.46
N ALA A 158 -4.03 1.23 17.36
CA ALA A 158 -5.47 1.11 17.34
C ALA A 158 -5.90 -0.25 16.76
N VAL A 159 -7.04 -0.75 17.23
CA VAL A 159 -7.72 -1.91 16.63
C VAL A 159 -8.97 -1.40 15.95
N LEU A 160 -9.02 -1.52 14.63
CA LEU A 160 -10.11 -1.01 13.82
C LEU A 160 -11.01 -2.16 13.34
N PRO A 161 -12.35 -2.01 13.40
CA PRO A 161 -13.30 -3.03 12.95
C PRO A 161 -13.45 -3.03 11.43
N VAL A 162 -12.36 -2.82 10.69
CA VAL A 162 -12.31 -2.81 9.23
C VAL A 162 -11.18 -3.68 8.72
N ALA A 163 -11.48 -4.49 7.72
CA ALA A 163 -10.51 -5.28 7.00
C ALA A 163 -10.82 -5.19 5.50
N ALA A 164 -9.78 -5.30 4.69
CA ALA A 164 -9.89 -5.39 3.25
C ALA A 164 -9.10 -6.62 2.79
N PRO A 165 -9.69 -7.83 2.87
CA PRO A 165 -9.02 -9.05 2.41
C PRO A 165 -8.55 -8.89 0.96
N GLY A 166 -7.29 -9.25 0.69
CA GLY A 166 -6.65 -9.09 -0.62
C GLY A 166 -6.29 -7.65 -1.00
N ARG A 167 -6.71 -6.65 -0.22
CA ARG A 167 -6.51 -5.21 -0.47
C ARG A 167 -5.97 -4.49 0.78
N GLN A 168 -5.26 -5.19 1.66
CA GLN A 168 -4.77 -4.66 2.93
C GLN A 168 -3.84 -3.46 2.75
N TRP A 169 -3.04 -3.47 1.67
CA TRP A 169 -2.14 -2.39 1.31
C TRP A 169 -2.88 -1.11 0.90
N LEU A 170 -4.02 -1.22 0.22
CA LEU A 170 -4.89 -0.08 -0.09
C LEU A 170 -5.60 0.45 1.16
N LEU A 171 -6.05 -0.44 2.05
CA LEU A 171 -6.60 -0.02 3.34
C LEU A 171 -5.55 0.76 4.16
N ALA A 172 -4.33 0.23 4.26
CA ALA A 172 -3.23 0.91 4.94
C ALA A 172 -2.92 2.28 4.33
N SER A 173 -3.03 2.39 3.00
CA SER A 173 -2.88 3.66 2.28
C SER A 173 -3.99 4.65 2.62
N CYS A 174 -5.26 4.24 2.61
CA CYS A 174 -6.35 5.11 3.05
C CYS A 174 -6.16 5.58 4.50
N LEU A 175 -5.68 4.71 5.38
CA LEU A 175 -5.39 5.07 6.77
C LEU A 175 -4.24 6.09 6.87
N LEU A 176 -3.19 5.95 6.06
CA LEU A 176 -2.14 6.98 5.97
C LEU A 176 -2.72 8.32 5.50
N GLY A 177 -3.54 8.31 4.44
CA GLY A 177 -4.18 9.52 3.94
C GLY A 177 -5.10 10.20 4.97
N TRP A 178 -5.78 9.43 5.82
CA TRP A 178 -6.54 9.98 6.96
C TRP A 178 -5.63 10.73 7.94
N LEU A 179 -4.49 10.14 8.31
CA LEU A 179 -3.52 10.79 9.19
C LEU A 179 -2.91 12.03 8.54
N THR A 180 -2.56 11.96 7.24
CA THR A 180 -2.03 13.10 6.46
C THR A 180 -3.05 14.24 6.37
N ALA A 181 -4.35 13.94 6.32
CA ALA A 181 -5.42 14.94 6.36
C ALA A 181 -5.65 15.55 7.76
N GLY A 182 -4.86 15.17 8.77
CA GLY A 182 -4.96 15.66 10.14
C GLY A 182 -5.90 14.86 11.05
N GLY A 183 -6.45 13.75 10.56
CA GLY A 183 -7.22 12.82 11.38
C GLY A 183 -6.34 11.97 12.29
N THR A 184 -6.96 11.27 13.23
CA THR A 184 -6.27 10.39 14.20
C THR A 184 -6.82 8.97 14.20
N LEU A 185 -6.02 7.98 14.62
CA LEU A 185 -6.49 6.59 14.79
C LEU A 185 -7.54 6.45 15.92
N GLN A 186 -7.51 7.36 16.90
CA GLN A 186 -8.48 7.38 17.99
C GLN A 186 -9.89 7.71 17.48
N GLU A 187 -10.01 8.67 16.56
CA GLU A 187 -11.30 8.99 15.92
C GLU A 187 -11.85 7.79 15.14
N LEU A 188 -10.99 7.06 14.43
CA LEU A 188 -11.38 5.87 13.67
C LEU A 188 -11.88 4.73 14.56
N SER A 189 -11.38 4.63 15.79
CA SER A 189 -11.78 3.57 16.73
C SER A 189 -13.25 3.70 17.18
N GLY A 190 -13.81 4.91 17.12
CA GLY A 190 -15.23 5.18 17.37
C GLY A 190 -16.05 5.43 16.10
N ALA A 191 -15.43 5.37 14.93
CA ALA A 191 -16.08 5.64 13.65
C ALA A 191 -16.74 4.39 13.07
N ARG A 192 -17.73 4.61 12.21
CA ARG A 192 -18.17 3.54 11.31
C ARG A 192 -17.34 3.60 10.04
N LEU A 193 -16.65 2.50 9.75
CA LEU A 193 -15.75 2.35 8.63
C LEU A 193 -16.36 1.41 7.59
N THR A 194 -16.34 1.80 6.31
CA THR A 194 -16.79 0.93 5.22
C THR A 194 -15.83 1.01 4.04
N CYS A 195 -15.48 -0.15 3.47
CA CYS A 195 -14.65 -0.26 2.28
C CYS A 195 -15.50 -0.60 1.05
N ARG A 196 -15.20 0.00 -0.09
CA ARG A 196 -15.75 -0.36 -1.41
C ARG A 196 -14.59 -0.61 -2.36
#